data_AF-A0A0C4EYP7-F1
#
_entry.id   AF-A0A0C4EYP7-F1
#
_cell.length_a   1.000
_cell.length_b   1.000
_cell.length_c   1.000
_cell.angle_alpha   90.00
_cell.angle_beta   90.00
_cell.angle_gamma   90.00
#
_symmetry.space_group_name_H-M   'P 1'
#
loop_
_entity.id
_entity.type
_entity.pdbx_description
1 polymer ?
#
loop_
_entity_poly.entity_id
_entity_poly.type
_entity_poly.pdbx_seq_one_letter_code
_entity_poly.pdbx_strand_id
1 'polypeptide(L)'
;MPVPISHDQAQQQSILQKMGMGAAMGGAVGMTLGFLFGGFSIISRGAGPRGPLNTLATYMASSGGTFAFFMSIGSVIRTESQTSLTAAQFSSLQTHWRSRHLDTADRSHT
;
A
#
# COMPACT_ATOMS: atom_id res chain seq x y z
N MET A 1 6.39 -30.34 4.06
CA MET A 1 6.84 -29.90 2.72
C MET A 1 6.73 -28.39 2.65
N PRO A 2 7.80 -27.65 2.28
CA PRO A 2 7.70 -26.21 2.07
C PRO A 2 6.79 -25.96 0.87
N VAL A 3 5.74 -25.17 1.09
CA VAL A 3 4.92 -24.66 -0.01
C VAL A 3 5.82 -23.81 -0.91
N PRO A 4 5.78 -23.97 -2.24
CA PRO A 4 6.41 -23.03 -3.14
C PRO A 4 5.72 -21.68 -2.93
N ILE A 5 6.37 -20.81 -2.14
CA ILE A 5 6.04 -19.39 -2.13
C ILE A 5 6.46 -18.94 -3.51
N SER A 6 5.47 -18.76 -4.39
CA SER A 6 5.64 -18.05 -5.64
C SER A 6 6.33 -16.76 -5.27
N HIS A 7 7.62 -16.69 -5.61
CA HIS A 7 8.35 -15.44 -5.66
C HIS A 7 7.64 -14.63 -6.74
N ASP A 8 6.57 -13.94 -6.37
CA ASP A 8 6.24 -12.69 -7.04
C ASP A 8 7.51 -11.90 -6.89
N GLN A 9 8.26 -11.88 -7.99
CA GLN A 9 9.55 -11.26 -8.04
C GLN A 9 9.35 -9.89 -7.39
N ALA A 10 10.30 -9.47 -6.56
CA ALA A 10 10.60 -8.05 -6.49
C ALA A 10 11.10 -7.66 -7.89
N GLN A 11 10.18 -7.71 -8.87
CA GLN A 11 10.31 -7.18 -10.20
C GLN A 11 10.74 -5.77 -9.90
N GLN A 12 11.89 -5.40 -10.43
CA GLN A 12 12.39 -4.05 -10.37
C GLN A 12 11.35 -3.16 -11.02
N GLN A 13 10.31 -2.81 -10.27
CA GLN A 13 9.14 -2.11 -10.76
C GLN A 13 9.68 -0.79 -11.22
N SER A 14 9.56 -0.52 -12.53
CA SER A 14 10.03 0.75 -13.09
C SER A 14 9.40 1.90 -12.32
N ILE A 15 10.02 3.08 -12.34
CA ILE A 15 9.49 4.27 -11.64
C ILE A 15 8.03 4.50 -12.03
N LEU A 16 7.67 4.27 -13.29
CA LEU A 16 6.30 4.32 -13.78
C LEU A 16 5.38 3.29 -13.12
N GLN A 17 5.85 2.06 -12.95
CA GLN A 17 5.07 0.99 -12.33
C GLN A 17 4.85 1.26 -10.82
N LYS A 18 5.86 1.81 -10.13
CA LYS A 18 5.74 2.25 -8.72
C LYS A 18 4.78 3.44 -8.57
N MET A 19 4.91 4.44 -9.44
CA MET A 19 3.97 5.58 -9.50
C MET A 19 2.55 5.09 -9.76
N GLY A 20 2.36 4.21 -10.74
CA GLY A 20 1.07 3.64 -11.08
C GLY A 20 0.44 2.87 -9.92
N MET A 21 1.23 2.10 -9.17
CA MET A 21 0.73 1.38 -7.99
C MET A 21 0.28 2.33 -6.87
N GLY A 22 1.07 3.39 -6.61
CA GLY A 22 0.70 4.45 -5.65
C GLY A 22 -0.53 5.23 -6.09
N ALA A 23 -0.63 5.56 -7.37
CA ALA A 23 -1.78 6.23 -7.96
C ALA A 23 -3.05 5.38 -7.89
N ALA A 24 -2.96 4.08 -8.21
CA ALA A 24 -4.11 3.17 -8.17
C ALA A 24 -4.62 2.98 -6.74
N MET A 25 -3.73 2.71 -5.78
CA MET A 25 -4.11 2.52 -4.39
C MET A 25 -4.63 3.83 -3.77
N GLY A 26 -3.94 4.94 -4.00
CA GLY A 26 -4.36 6.27 -3.53
C GLY A 26 -5.67 6.71 -4.16
N GLY A 27 -5.87 6.45 -5.44
CA GLY A 27 -7.11 6.75 -6.17
C GLY A 27 -8.30 5.93 -5.67
N ALA A 28 -8.12 4.65 -5.39
CA ALA A 28 -9.17 3.80 -4.83
C ALA A 28 -9.62 4.31 -3.46
N VAL A 29 -8.68 4.55 -2.54
CA VAL A 29 -8.97 5.08 -1.20
C VAL A 29 -9.59 6.48 -1.30
N GLY A 30 -9.04 7.35 -2.15
CA GLY A 30 -9.55 8.70 -2.39
C GLY A 30 -10.97 8.70 -2.96
N MET A 31 -11.31 7.77 -3.87
CA MET A 31 -12.68 7.61 -4.36
C MET A 31 -13.63 7.15 -3.26
N THR A 32 -13.24 6.20 -2.40
CA THR A 32 -14.11 5.74 -1.31
C THR A 32 -14.36 6.84 -0.28
N LEU A 33 -13.33 7.60 0.10
CA LEU A 33 -13.48 8.77 0.99
C LEU A 33 -14.32 9.87 0.34
N GLY A 34 -14.11 10.14 -0.94
CA GLY A 34 -14.92 11.10 -1.71
C GLY A 34 -16.37 10.67 -1.85
N PHE A 35 -16.62 9.36 -1.96
CA PHE A 35 -17.97 8.81 -1.94
C PHE A 35 -18.63 8.99 -0.58
N LEU A 36 -17.92 8.70 0.50
CA LEU A 36 -18.45 8.80 1.85
C LEU A 36 -18.75 10.26 2.23
N PHE A 37 -17.79 11.16 2.01
CA PHE A 37 -17.99 12.59 2.28
C PHE A 37 -18.94 13.26 1.29
N GLY A 38 -18.89 12.90 0.00
CA GLY A 38 -19.79 13.42 -1.01
C GLY A 38 -21.23 12.95 -0.79
N GLY A 39 -21.43 11.66 -0.48
CA GLY A 39 -22.72 11.09 -0.14
C GLY A 39 -23.30 11.68 1.15
N PHE A 40 -22.47 11.82 2.20
CA PHE A 40 -22.88 12.49 3.42
C PHE A 40 -23.24 13.96 3.19
N SER A 41 -22.49 14.68 2.34
CA SER A 41 -22.77 16.07 1.98
C SER A 41 -24.13 16.19 1.25
N ILE A 42 -24.45 15.27 0.34
CA ILE A 42 -25.74 15.24 -0.38
C ILE A 42 -26.91 14.96 0.57
N ILE A 43 -26.76 14.00 1.49
CA ILE A 43 -27.82 13.66 2.45
C ILE A 43 -28.03 14.81 3.45
N SER A 44 -26.95 15.45 3.90
CA SER A 44 -27.01 16.45 4.97
C SER A 44 -27.34 17.86 4.49
N ARG A 45 -26.85 18.25 3.30
CA ARG A 45 -26.95 19.63 2.78
C ARG A 45 -27.75 19.71 1.47
N GLY A 46 -28.26 18.58 1.00
CA GLY A 46 -28.95 18.46 -0.28
C GLY A 46 -27.99 18.31 -1.45
N ALA A 47 -28.50 17.70 -2.51
CA ALA A 47 -27.84 17.72 -3.81
C ALA A 47 -27.84 19.17 -4.32
N GLY A 48 -26.68 19.81 -4.42
CA GLY A 48 -26.57 21.18 -4.91
C GLY A 48 -27.20 21.38 -6.31
N PRO A 49 -27.22 22.62 -6.83
CA PRO A 49 -27.92 22.98 -8.07
C PRO A 49 -27.47 22.20 -9.33
N ARG A 50 -26.35 21.47 -9.24
CA ARG A 50 -25.81 20.63 -10.32
C ARG A 50 -26.25 19.16 -10.23
N GLY A 51 -27.12 18.81 -9.29
CA GLY A 51 -27.63 17.46 -9.05
C GLY A 51 -26.73 16.59 -8.15
N PRO A 52 -27.27 15.48 -7.61
CA PRO A 52 -26.58 14.62 -6.64
C PRO A 52 -25.36 13.95 -7.25
N LEU A 53 -25.51 13.39 -8.46
CA LEU A 53 -24.44 12.68 -9.16
C LEU A 53 -23.25 13.59 -9.49
N ASN A 54 -23.49 14.82 -9.94
CA ASN A 54 -22.40 15.73 -10.29
C ASN A 54 -21.65 16.22 -9.04
N THR A 55 -22.37 16.47 -7.95
CA THR A 55 -21.76 16.82 -6.67
C THR A 55 -20.91 15.64 -6.16
N LEU A 56 -21.48 14.44 -6.13
CA LEU A 56 -20.79 13.22 -5.72
C LEU A 56 -19.53 12.97 -6.58
N ALA A 57 -19.66 13.02 -7.89
CA ALA A 57 -18.55 12.84 -8.83
C ALA A 57 -17.45 13.89 -8.62
N THR A 58 -17.81 15.14 -8.32
CA THR A 58 -16.82 16.19 -8.01
C THR A 58 -16.05 15.87 -6.73
N TYR A 59 -16.73 15.41 -5.67
CA TYR A 59 -16.06 14.98 -4.45
C TYR A 59 -15.14 13.79 -4.70
N MET A 60 -15.63 12.74 -5.38
CA MET A 60 -14.84 11.55 -5.72
C MET A 60 -13.66 11.86 -6.64
N ALA A 61 -13.83 12.74 -7.62
CA ALA A 61 -12.76 13.11 -8.56
C ALA A 61 -11.70 13.99 -7.91
N SER A 62 -12.11 14.97 -7.09
CA SER A 62 -11.17 15.84 -6.38
C SER A 62 -10.38 15.09 -5.32
N SER A 63 -11.03 14.26 -4.49
CA SER A 63 -10.33 13.42 -3.51
C SER A 63 -9.53 12.31 -4.19
N GLY A 64 -10.11 11.58 -5.13
CA GLY A 64 -9.43 10.52 -5.88
C GLY A 64 -8.19 11.04 -6.61
N GLY A 65 -8.30 12.18 -7.28
CA GLY A 65 -7.19 12.81 -8.00
C GLY A 65 -6.06 13.27 -7.07
N THR A 66 -6.39 13.93 -5.96
CA THR A 66 -5.37 14.42 -5.01
C THR A 66 -4.68 13.29 -4.26
N PHE A 67 -5.43 12.32 -3.75
CA PHE A 67 -4.85 11.15 -3.08
C PHE A 67 -4.01 10.29 -4.05
N ALA A 68 -4.47 10.08 -5.29
CA ALA A 68 -3.68 9.39 -6.32
C ALA A 68 -2.38 10.14 -6.64
N PHE A 69 -2.44 11.47 -6.77
CA PHE A 69 -1.26 12.28 -7.07
C PHE A 69 -0.22 12.25 -5.94
N PHE A 70 -0.64 12.52 -4.70
CA PHE A 70 0.27 12.50 -3.55
C PHE A 70 0.84 11.11 -3.28
N MET A 71 0.04 10.06 -3.41
CA MET A 71 0.52 8.68 -3.20
C MET A 71 1.37 8.17 -4.37
N SER A 72 1.14 8.63 -5.59
CA SER A 72 2.01 8.32 -6.75
C SER A 72 3.44 8.82 -6.53
N ILE A 73 3.59 10.09 -6.13
CA ILE A 73 4.90 10.68 -5.81
C ILE A 73 5.49 10.06 -4.53
N GLY A 74 4.67 9.89 -3.49
CA GLY A 74 5.08 9.26 -2.24
C GLY A 74 5.58 7.83 -2.43
N SER A 75 4.99 7.07 -3.36
CA SER A 75 5.42 5.71 -3.71
C SER A 75 6.83 5.68 -4.28
N VAL A 76 7.18 6.64 -5.16
CA VAL A 76 8.54 6.73 -5.73
C VAL A 76 9.54 7.06 -4.63
N ILE A 77 9.32 8.12 -3.86
CA ILE A 77 10.26 8.60 -2.85
C ILE A 77 10.42 7.58 -1.71
N ARG A 78 9.32 6.96 -1.25
CA ARG A 78 9.39 5.92 -0.21
C ARG A 78 10.15 4.69 -0.70
N THR A 79 10.03 4.33 -1.97
CA THR A 79 10.68 3.12 -2.49
C THR A 79 12.17 3.32 -2.76
N GLU A 80 12.64 4.54 -3.03
CA GLU A 80 14.10 4.84 -3.08
C GLU A 80 14.76 4.50 -1.72
N SER A 81 14.09 4.76 -0.59
CA SER A 81 14.60 4.46 0.75
C SER A 81 14.55 2.97 1.14
N GLN A 82 13.63 2.20 0.56
CA GLN A 82 13.40 0.77 0.83
C GLN A 82 14.28 -0.17 -0.01
N THR A 83 15.26 0.37 -0.75
CA THR A 83 16.40 -0.43 -1.25
C THR A 83 17.34 -0.87 -0.10
N SER A 84 16.98 -0.56 1.14
CA SER A 84 17.71 -0.92 2.34
C SER A 84 17.12 -2.22 2.94
N LEU A 85 17.86 -3.31 2.81
CA LEU A 85 17.54 -4.68 3.26
C LEU A 85 16.45 -5.37 2.42
N THR A 86 16.91 -6.00 1.34
CA THR A 86 16.19 -7.03 0.61
C THR A 86 15.49 -7.95 1.63
N ALA A 87 14.22 -8.29 1.41
CA ALA A 87 13.51 -9.26 2.27
C ALA A 87 14.29 -10.59 2.41
N ALA A 88 15.16 -10.89 1.43
CA ALA A 88 16.16 -11.97 1.46
C ALA A 88 17.27 -11.79 2.52
N GLN A 89 17.72 -10.57 2.80
CA GLN A 89 18.64 -10.26 3.90
C GLN A 89 17.95 -10.37 5.27
N PHE A 90 16.68 -9.94 5.37
CA PHE A 90 15.94 -10.08 6.62
C PHE A 90 15.61 -11.54 6.97
N SER A 91 15.23 -12.35 5.96
CA SER A 91 14.97 -13.78 6.16
C SER A 91 16.25 -14.56 6.49
N SER A 92 17.39 -14.21 5.90
CA SER A 92 18.70 -14.83 6.22
C SER A 92 19.25 -14.40 7.59
N LEU A 93 18.97 -13.19 8.07
CA LEU A 93 19.25 -12.80 9.46
C LEU A 93 18.36 -13.56 10.44
N GLN A 94 17.09 -13.81 10.09
CA GLN A 94 16.16 -14.54 10.95
C GLN A 94 16.52 -16.03 11.09
N THR A 95 17.01 -16.67 10.01
CA THR A 95 17.50 -18.06 10.09
C THR A 95 18.75 -18.17 10.97
N HIS A 96 19.64 -17.18 10.95
CA HIS A 96 20.85 -17.17 11.77
C HIS A 96 20.59 -16.94 13.27
N TRP A 97 19.50 -16.25 13.64
CA TRP A 97 19.05 -16.17 15.04
C TRP A 97 18.34 -17.44 15.51
N ARG A 98 17.59 -18.09 14.62
CA ARG A 98 16.81 -19.30 14.96
C ARG A 98 17.69 -20.51 15.26
N SER A 99 18.85 -20.65 14.62
CA SER A 99 19.77 -21.77 14.90
C SER A 99 20.39 -21.68 16.30
N ARG A 100 20.73 -20.49 16.79
CA ARG A 100 21.35 -20.33 18.14
C ARG A 100 20.41 -20.71 19.30
N HIS A 101 19.11 -20.53 19.12
CA HIS A 101 18.14 -20.89 20.16
C HIS A 101 17.91 -22.40 20.27
N LEU A 102 18.23 -23.18 19.23
CA LEU A 102 18.08 -24.65 19.26
C LEU A 102 19.30 -25.33 19.90
N ASP A 103 20.51 -24.80 19.70
CA ASP A 103 21.74 -25.35 20.30
C ASP A 103 21.77 -25.23 21.84
N THR A 104 21.04 -24.27 22.40
CA THR A 104 20.98 -24.06 23.86
C THR A 104 20.05 -25.08 24.54
N ALA A 105 19.05 -25.61 23.84
CA ALA A 105 18.12 -26.60 24.38
C ALA A 105 18.69 -28.03 24.38
N ASP A 106 19.62 -28.33 23.49
CA ASP A 106 20.28 -29.65 23.40
C ASP A 106 21.40 -29.82 24.47
N ARG A 107 22.02 -28.71 24.91
CA ARG A 107 23.08 -28.74 25.93
C ARG A 107 22.60 -28.82 27.38
N SER A 108 21.28 -28.80 27.63
CA SER A 108 20.71 -28.93 28.99
C SER A 108 20.22 -30.35 29.33
N HIS A 109 20.44 -31.33 28.45
CA HIS A 109 19.96 -32.72 28.61
C HIS A 109 21.08 -33.78 28.65
N THR A 110 22.34 -33.37 28.81
CA THR A 110 23.48 -34.25 29.20
C THR A 110 24.09 -33.76 30.50
#